data_AF-A0A2D4HTB8-F1
#
_entry.id   AF-A0A2D4HTB8-F1
#
_cell.length_a   1.000
_cell.length_b   1.000
_cell.length_c   1.000
_cell.angle_alpha   90.00
_cell.angle_beta   90.00
_cell.angle_gamma   90.00
#
_symmetry.space_group_name_H-M   'P 1'
#
loop_
_entity.id
_entity.type
_entity.pdbx_description
1 polymer ?
#
loop_
_entity_poly.entity_id
_entity_poly.type
_entity_poly.pdbx_seq_one_letter_code
_entity_poly.pdbx_strand_id
1 'polypeptide(L)'
;QSTWEGQQVQARKFDDVTMLFSDIVGFTAVCAQCTPMQVISMLNELYTRFDHQCGFLDIYKVETIGDAYCVAAGLHRQNLNHAKSIALMALKMMELSEEVLTPDGRPIKVPSYLYICSSSMNKKSSLCLLT
;
A
#
# COMPACT_ATOMS: atom_id res chain seq x y z
N GLN A 1 -16.22 8.73 14.23
CA GLN A 1 -17.56 8.08 14.17
C GLN A 1 -17.41 6.70 14.75
N SER A 2 -18.29 6.36 15.67
CA SER A 2 -18.19 5.16 16.50
C SER A 2 -18.85 3.98 15.79
N THR A 3 -18.06 3.05 15.27
CA THR A 3 -18.54 1.85 14.55
C THR A 3 -19.11 0.76 15.48
N TRP A 4 -19.10 1.01 16.79
CA TRP A 4 -19.30 0.01 17.84
C TRP A 4 -20.77 -0.27 18.19
N GLU A 5 -21.73 0.46 17.60
CA GLU A 5 -23.17 0.32 17.92
C GLU A 5 -23.93 -0.59 16.96
N GLY A 6 -23.24 -1.32 16.07
CA GLY A 6 -23.88 -2.23 15.11
C GLY A 6 -24.76 -1.55 14.05
N GLN A 7 -24.73 -0.21 13.98
CA GLN A 7 -25.40 0.54 12.93
C GLN A 7 -24.69 0.37 11.58
N GLN A 8 -25.47 0.16 10.51
CA GLN A 8 -24.95 0.11 9.15
C GLN A 8 -24.25 1.42 8.80
N VAL A 9 -22.95 1.33 8.52
CA VAL A 9 -22.15 2.46 8.06
C VAL A 9 -22.53 2.75 6.61
N GLN A 10 -23.02 3.96 6.34
CA GLN A 10 -23.34 4.38 4.98
C GLN A 10 -22.07 4.53 4.14
N ALA A 11 -22.14 4.07 2.89
CA ALA A 11 -21.09 4.29 1.91
C ALA A 11 -20.86 5.79 1.70
N ARG A 12 -19.60 6.21 1.72
CA ARG A 12 -19.20 7.60 1.50
C ARG A 12 -18.39 7.72 0.23
N LYS A 13 -18.68 8.77 -0.53
CA LYS A 13 -17.84 9.19 -1.63
C LYS A 13 -16.79 10.17 -1.11
N PHE A 14 -15.55 9.97 -1.52
CA PHE A 14 -14.46 10.90 -1.26
C PHE A 14 -13.93 11.40 -2.60
N ASP A 15 -13.70 12.71 -2.66
CA ASP A 15 -13.44 13.44 -3.90
C ASP A 15 -11.95 13.72 -4.14
N ASP A 16 -11.12 13.70 -3.08
CA ASP A 16 -9.68 13.95 -3.12
C ASP A 16 -8.93 12.87 -2.34
N VAL A 17 -8.68 11.75 -3.02
CA VAL A 17 -8.01 10.57 -2.48
C VAL A 17 -6.91 10.12 -3.45
N THR A 18 -5.77 9.71 -2.92
CA THR A 18 -4.77 9.00 -3.70
C THR A 18 -4.53 7.64 -3.10
N MET A 19 -4.56 6.62 -3.95
CA MET A 19 -4.33 5.24 -3.59
C MET A 19 -3.03 4.76 -4.23
N LEU A 20 -2.29 3.94 -3.50
CA LEU A 20 -1.16 3.18 -4.02
C LEU A 20 -1.47 1.71 -3.85
N PHE A 21 -1.31 0.99 -4.95
CA PHE A 21 -1.41 -0.45 -5.01
C PHE A 21 -0.03 -1.01 -5.29
N SER A 22 0.33 -2.04 -4.57
CA SER A 22 1.62 -2.68 -4.68
C SER A 22 1.43 -4.18 -4.62
N ASP A 23 2.23 -4.91 -5.38
CA ASP A 23 2.19 -6.37 -5.42
C ASP A 23 3.63 -6.92 -5.41
N ILE A 24 3.84 -8.09 -4.84
CA ILE A 24 5.18 -8.69 -4.71
C ILE A 24 5.48 -9.51 -5.96
N VAL A 25 6.51 -9.14 -6.71
CA VAL A 25 6.88 -9.87 -7.94
C VAL A 25 7.37 -11.27 -7.58
N GLY A 26 6.70 -12.28 -8.15
CA GLY A 26 7.09 -13.67 -7.98
C GLY A 26 6.66 -14.30 -6.66
N PHE A 27 5.74 -13.67 -5.91
CA PHE A 27 5.23 -14.20 -4.66
C PHE A 27 4.69 -15.63 -4.79
N THR A 28 3.93 -15.93 -5.84
CA THR A 28 3.41 -17.29 -6.10
C THR A 28 4.53 -18.32 -6.22
N ALA A 29 5.66 -17.96 -6.83
CA ALA A 29 6.80 -18.86 -6.98
C ALA A 29 7.51 -19.10 -5.65
N VAL A 30 7.68 -18.05 -4.84
CA VAL A 30 8.24 -18.14 -3.48
C VAL A 30 7.36 -19.03 -2.60
N CYS A 31 6.04 -18.84 -2.64
CA CYS A 31 5.07 -19.68 -1.91
C CYS A 31 5.11 -21.16 -2.33
N ALA A 32 5.44 -21.46 -3.58
CA ALA A 32 5.54 -22.82 -4.08
C ALA A 32 6.85 -23.52 -3.69
N GLN A 33 7.91 -22.76 -3.41
CA GLN A 33 9.27 -23.29 -3.19
C GLN A 33 9.70 -23.25 -1.72
N CYS A 34 9.12 -22.35 -0.92
CA CYS A 34 9.53 -22.11 0.47
C CYS A 34 8.51 -22.67 1.47
N THR A 35 8.94 -22.83 2.73
CA THR A 35 8.01 -23.25 3.78
C THR A 35 7.05 -22.11 4.14
N PRO A 36 5.81 -22.42 4.55
CA PRO A 36 4.84 -21.39 4.95
C PRO A 36 5.38 -20.46 6.03
N MET A 37 6.20 -20.97 6.95
CA MET A 37 6.79 -20.14 8.00
C MET A 37 7.79 -19.12 7.48
N GLN A 38 8.62 -19.48 6.50
CA GLN A 38 9.56 -18.55 5.89
C GLN A 38 8.84 -17.43 5.13
N VAL A 39 7.78 -17.78 4.38
CA VAL A 39 6.96 -16.82 3.63
C VAL A 39 6.28 -15.84 4.59
N ILE A 40 5.65 -16.33 5.66
CA ILE A 40 4.98 -15.49 6.66
C ILE A 40 5.97 -14.57 7.35
N SER A 41 7.16 -15.08 7.71
CA SER A 41 8.20 -14.26 8.34
C SER A 41 8.64 -13.12 7.42
N MET A 42 8.90 -13.41 6.14
CA MET A 42 9.27 -12.41 5.13
C MET A 42 8.18 -11.35 4.96
N LEU A 43 6.92 -11.76 4.78
CA LEU A 43 5.79 -10.84 4.63
C LEU A 43 5.61 -9.96 5.86
N ASN A 44 5.71 -10.54 7.06
CA ASN A 44 5.56 -9.79 8.30
C ASN A 44 6.67 -8.74 8.45
N GLU A 45 7.90 -9.07 8.09
CA GLU A 45 9.03 -8.14 8.11
C GLU A 45 8.83 -6.96 7.14
N LEU A 46 8.38 -7.25 5.92
CA LEU A 46 8.11 -6.26 4.89
C LEU A 46 6.96 -5.33 5.29
N TYR A 47 5.82 -5.91 5.68
CA TYR A 47 4.63 -5.15 6.06
C TYR A 47 4.81 -4.36 7.36
N THR A 48 5.57 -4.87 8.32
CA THR A 48 5.89 -4.08 9.53
C THR A 48 6.67 -2.81 9.18
N ARG A 49 7.63 -2.90 8.24
CA ARG A 49 8.36 -1.72 7.75
C ARG A 49 7.46 -0.73 7.02
N PHE A 50 6.56 -1.22 6.16
CA PHE A 50 5.60 -0.36 5.46
C PHE A 50 4.60 0.30 6.41
N ASP A 51 4.05 -0.46 7.35
CA ASP A 51 3.10 0.04 8.35
C ASP A 51 3.72 1.12 9.24
N HIS A 52 5.02 1.00 9.55
CA HIS A 52 5.76 2.06 10.22
C HIS A 52 5.73 3.36 9.40
N GLN A 53 6.06 3.30 8.10
CA GLN A 53 6.03 4.49 7.23
C GLN A 53 4.64 5.10 7.04
N CYS A 54 3.59 4.26 7.01
CA CYS A 54 2.21 4.74 6.97
C CYS A 54 1.91 5.69 8.14
N GLY A 55 2.42 5.37 9.34
CA GLY A 55 2.30 6.23 10.53
C GLY A 55 3.03 7.58 10.39
N PHE A 56 4.22 7.60 9.79
CA PHE A 56 4.98 8.86 9.59
C PHE A 56 4.36 9.77 8.54
N LEU A 57 3.77 9.21 7.49
CA LEU A 57 3.24 9.96 6.35
C LEU A 57 1.75 10.32 6.48
N ASP A 58 1.10 9.92 7.58
CA ASP A 58 -0.35 10.04 7.83
C ASP A 58 -1.19 9.42 6.69
N ILE A 59 -0.85 8.18 6.34
CA ILE A 59 -1.50 7.41 5.27
C ILE A 59 -2.26 6.24 5.89
N TYR A 60 -3.44 5.96 5.35
CA TYR A 60 -4.30 4.86 5.82
C TYR A 60 -4.00 3.56 5.07
N LYS A 61 -3.75 2.48 5.81
CA LYS A 61 -3.67 1.13 5.24
C LYS A 61 -5.06 0.62 4.90
N VAL A 62 -5.26 0.22 3.64
CA VAL A 62 -6.50 -0.42 3.18
C VAL A 62 -6.34 -1.93 3.34
N GLU A 63 -7.33 -2.57 3.95
CA GLU A 63 -7.35 -4.04 4.07
C GLU A 63 -7.59 -4.67 2.71
N THR A 64 -6.69 -5.58 2.31
CA THR A 64 -6.71 -6.31 1.05
C THR A 64 -6.69 -7.82 1.29
N ILE A 65 -7.02 -8.59 0.26
CA ILE A 65 -6.90 -10.05 0.26
C ILE A 65 -5.59 -10.41 -0.46
N GLY A 66 -4.75 -11.23 0.16
CA GLY A 66 -3.53 -11.78 -0.45
C GLY A 66 -2.25 -10.99 -0.13
N ASP A 67 -1.35 -10.96 -1.11
CA ASP A 67 -0.01 -10.35 -1.08
C ASP A 67 0.04 -8.91 -1.64
N ALA A 68 -1.10 -8.42 -2.13
CA ALA A 68 -1.23 -7.03 -2.53
C ALA A 68 -1.26 -6.12 -1.30
N TYR A 69 -0.45 -5.07 -1.30
CA TYR A 69 -0.44 -4.02 -0.29
C TYR A 69 -1.08 -2.75 -0.85
N CYS A 70 -2.10 -2.22 -0.16
CA CYS A 70 -2.83 -1.03 -0.59
C CYS A 70 -2.86 0.02 0.51
N VAL A 71 -2.57 1.27 0.13
CA VAL A 71 -2.61 2.42 1.04
C VAL A 71 -3.31 3.60 0.39
N ALA A 72 -3.96 4.43 1.19
CA ALA A 72 -4.72 5.58 0.71
C ALA A 72 -4.49 6.81 1.60
N ALA A 73 -4.25 7.96 0.96
CA ALA A 73 -4.20 9.26 1.62
C ALA A 73 -5.44 10.08 1.25
N GLY A 74 -5.95 10.89 2.19
CA GLY A 74 -7.19 11.65 2.00
C GLY A 74 -8.47 10.92 2.46
N LEU A 75 -8.37 9.63 2.84
CA LEU A 75 -9.52 8.81 3.22
C LEU A 75 -10.00 9.04 4.66
N HIS A 76 -9.08 8.98 5.64
CA HIS A 76 -9.41 9.18 7.05
C HIS A 76 -9.53 10.67 7.41
N ARG A 77 -8.64 11.49 6.84
CA ARG A 77 -8.59 12.95 6.99
C ARG A 77 -8.36 13.59 5.62
N GLN A 78 -9.06 14.68 5.34
CA GLN A 78 -8.79 15.47 4.15
C GLN A 78 -7.36 16.01 4.22
N ASN A 79 -6.58 15.73 3.19
CA ASN A 79 -5.19 16.14 3.10
C ASN A 79 -4.95 16.72 1.71
N LEU A 80 -4.69 18.03 1.61
CA LEU A 80 -4.40 18.71 0.34
C LEU A 80 -3.12 18.18 -0.35
N ASN A 81 -2.26 17.52 0.41
CA ASN A 81 -1.01 16.91 -0.04
C ASN A 81 -1.13 15.38 -0.19
N HIS A 82 -2.34 14.82 -0.32
CA HIS A 82 -2.56 13.37 -0.44
C HIS A 82 -1.68 12.70 -1.50
N ALA A 83 -1.51 13.34 -2.66
CA ALA A 83 -0.69 12.83 -3.75
C ALA A 83 0.81 12.82 -3.39
N LYS A 84 1.28 13.84 -2.67
CA LYS A 84 2.67 13.95 -2.22
C LYS A 84 2.99 12.89 -1.17
N SER A 85 2.12 12.69 -0.17
CA SER A 85 2.29 11.66 0.85
C SER A 85 2.42 10.28 0.20
N ILE A 86 1.54 9.95 -0.75
CA ILE A 86 1.59 8.65 -1.42
C ILE A 86 2.82 8.52 -2.35
N ALA A 87 3.22 9.59 -3.06
CA ALA A 87 4.44 9.56 -3.86
C ALA A 87 5.69 9.31 -3.00
N LEU A 88 5.77 9.92 -1.81
CA LEU A 88 6.83 9.64 -0.84
C LEU A 88 6.76 8.22 -0.30
N MET A 89 5.54 7.69 -0.07
CA MET A 89 5.35 6.30 0.32
C MET A 89 5.87 5.34 -0.75
N ALA A 90 5.57 5.57 -2.04
CA ALA A 90 6.09 4.75 -3.13
C ALA A 90 7.62 4.70 -3.14
N LEU A 91 8.27 5.85 -2.99
CA LEU A 91 9.74 5.93 -2.89
C LEU A 91 10.27 5.15 -1.69
N LYS A 92 9.63 5.29 -0.53
CA LYS A 92 10.03 4.56 0.69
C LYS A 92 9.79 3.06 0.58
N MET A 93 8.72 2.62 -0.09
CA MET A 93 8.46 1.20 -0.31
C MET A 93 9.54 0.58 -1.18
N MET A 94 10.01 1.27 -2.22
CA MET A 94 11.13 0.81 -3.04
C MET A 94 12.41 0.68 -2.19
N GLU A 95 12.79 1.72 -1.44
CA GLU A 95 13.97 1.69 -0.56
C GLU A 95 13.89 0.55 0.49
N LEU A 96 12.76 0.41 1.18
CA LEU A 96 12.59 -0.59 2.24
C LEU A 96 12.51 -2.01 1.68
N SER A 97 12.04 -2.19 0.45
CA SER A 97 11.98 -3.51 -0.19
C SER A 97 13.36 -4.10 -0.49
N GLU A 98 14.37 -3.25 -0.71
CA GLU A 98 15.75 -3.69 -0.93
C GLU A 98 16.41 -4.24 0.34
N GLU A 99 15.92 -3.84 1.52
CA GLU A 99 16.41 -4.33 2.82
C GLU A 99 15.85 -5.70 3.22
N VAL A 100 14.81 -6.18 2.52
CA VAL A 100 14.17 -7.46 2.79
C VAL A 100 14.54 -8.47 1.73
N LEU A 101 14.96 -9.65 2.16
CA LEU A 101 15.31 -10.76 1.27
C LEU A 101 14.18 -11.78 1.21
N THR A 102 13.99 -12.36 0.03
CA THR A 102 13.21 -13.58 -0.13
C THR A 102 13.89 -14.74 0.63
N PRO A 103 13.18 -15.83 0.94
CA PRO A 103 13.79 -17.00 1.56
C PRO A 103 14.93 -17.61 0.72
N ASP A 104 14.94 -17.35 -0.59
CA ASP A 104 16.00 -17.73 -1.53
C ASP A 104 17.21 -16.78 -1.54
N GLY A 105 17.20 -15.74 -0.69
CA GLY A 105 18.29 -14.78 -0.54
C GLY A 105 18.35 -13.67 -1.60
N ARG A 106 17.26 -13.43 -2.34
CA ARG A 106 17.19 -12.36 -3.37
C ARG A 106 16.45 -11.14 -2.82
N PRO A 107 16.78 -9.91 -3.23
CA PRO A 107 16.00 -8.74 -2.88
C PRO A 107 14.57 -8.86 -3.38
N ILE A 108 13.60 -8.43 -2.58
CA ILE A 108 12.19 -8.40 -2.97
C ILE A 108 11.98 -7.25 -3.96
N LYS A 109 11.27 -7.51 -5.06
CA LYS A 109 10.83 -6.48 -6.00
C LYS A 109 9.37 -6.15 -5.78
N VAL A 110 9.10 -4.88 -5.53
CA VAL A 110 7.77 -4.37 -5.13
C VAL A 110 7.36 -3.23 -6.07
N PRO A 111 6.82 -3.52 -7.27
CA PRO A 111 6.28 -2.51 -8.17
C PRO A 111 5.13 -1.76 -7.51
N SER A 112 5.19 -0.44 -7.60
CA SER A 112 4.18 0.47 -7.04
C SER A 112 3.35 1.10 -8.15
N TYR A 113 2.04 0.90 -8.09
CA TYR A 113 1.05 1.46 -9.00
C TYR A 113 0.27 2.58 -8.31
N LEU A 114 0.46 3.81 -8.79
CA LEU A 114 -0.21 4.98 -8.23
C LEU A 114 -1.55 5.24 -8.94
N TYR A 115 -2.63 5.32 -8.16
CA TYR A 115 -3.96 5.71 -8.63
C TYR A 115 -4.41 7.00 -7.94
N ILE A 116 -4.45 8.10 -8.69
CA ILE A 116 -4.89 9.41 -8.19
C ILE A 116 -6.35 9.62 -8.56
N CYS A 117 -7.20 9.85 -7.55
CA CYS A 117 -8.60 10.28 -7.71
C CYS A 117 -8.76 11.66 -7.05
N SER A 118 -8.54 12.74 -7.81
CA SER A 118 -8.81 14.10 -7.33
C SER A 118 -9.86 14.78 -8.20
N SER A 119 -10.76 15.51 -7.55
CA SER A 119 -11.81 16.29 -8.19
C SER A 119 -11.27 17.52 -8.92
N SER A 120 -10.08 17.99 -8.51
CA SER A 120 -9.36 19.11 -9.14
C SER A 120 -8.61 18.68 -10.41
N MET A 121 -8.16 17.43 -10.49
CA MET A 121 -7.54 16.86 -11.68
C MET A 121 -8.60 16.37 -12.66
N ASN A 122 -9.17 17.31 -13.42
CA ASN A 122 -10.02 17.16 -14.60
C ASN A 122 -9.99 15.74 -15.24
N LYS A 123 -10.86 14.83 -14.79
CA LYS A 123 -11.24 13.53 -15.41
C LYS A 123 -10.12 12.73 -16.11
N LYS A 124 -8.91 12.67 -15.56
CA LYS A 124 -7.89 11.71 -16.02
C LYS A 124 -7.27 11.00 -14.83
N SER A 125 -7.80 9.82 -14.52
CA SER A 125 -7.11 8.76 -13.79
C SER A 125 -5.79 8.46 -14.51
N SER A 126 -4.70 9.09 -14.08
CA SER A 126 -3.37 8.79 -14.58
C SER A 126 -2.75 7.72 -13.70
N LEU A 127 -2.62 6.52 -14.26
CA LEU A 127 -1.82 5.45 -13.69
C LEU A 127 -0.35 5.80 -13.94
N CYS A 128 0.36 6.27 -12.93
CA CYS A 128 1.82 6.34 -13.00
C CYS A 128 2.37 5.00 -12.50
N LEU A 129 3.02 4.23 -13.38
CA LEU A 129 3.94 3.18 -12.94
C LEU A 129 5.21 3.87 -12.44
N LEU A 130 5.57 3.60 -11.19
CA LEU A 130 6.94 3.78 -10.71
C LEU A 130 7.56 2.38 -10.73
N THR A 131 8.33 2.07 -11.77
CA THR A 131 9.11 0.83 -11.90
C THR A 131 10.52 1.00 -11.39
#